data_AF-A0A496ZPF6-F1
#
_entry.id   AF-A0A496ZPF6-F1
#
_cell.length_a   1.000
_cell.length_b   1.000
_cell.length_c   1.000
_cell.angle_alpha   90.00
_cell.angle_beta   90.00
_cell.angle_gamma   90.00
#
_symmetry.space_group_name_H-M   'P 1'
#
loop_
_entity.id
_entity.type
_entity.pdbx_description
1 polymer ?
#
loop_
_entity_poly.entity_id
_entity_poly.type
_entity_poly.pdbx_seq_one_letter_code
_entity_poly.pdbx_strand_id
1 'polypeptide(L)'
;MINKQLTTNNYHFFIFLFIWLLNVVFADAEALNYDTWLAPSPNEQFNIEAKDDYKGFGRIFVPVMTNKEWEPTIDIYKDNKLTHLAENMGESIFLEAGNYKIVFGSGITEEQKIVKYIEVKQECTEIIQVDWCGLIIRIIDESRNFLKKSYELFDTKTEDSYGIKISKDEDEIGEHPDTWILPPGLYKITTAGAPYNTFTNFTTVRLLPNTLTQYTIVIDGSSGDLIGAGILKEMEMKLVEKTHWSTYSALHSSVNITSENKSSKEKFDTDINLSTKFENRFRYETKKQFFLSEPSIELVLSKEEQAKLHISTDKLLLNNIYIYYFVPLIGLYGRFDVETKLFPGKIYYDSKQDSIIKISNDDTREVIYNKDEVSVSPTFFPLMLKEGLGLNFTPIRTNKLNFSIRAGLGLWQYIRKDVFERSSESDVIFKEINSSYIKGLEVSSSANFQPIHKLLWTLRVDMLFPYTGDKEPNYELKNVINYRLLKFLSLEYRFIYKKEATRDYAWIENNIWLRLSYTF
;
A
#
# COMPACT_ATOMS: atom_id res chain seq x y z
N MET A 1 40.19 -33.43 -87.18
CA MET A 1 39.61 -32.13 -86.78
C MET A 1 38.45 -32.44 -85.83
N ILE A 2 38.64 -32.22 -84.51
CA ILE A 2 37.96 -31.17 -83.69
C ILE A 2 36.44 -31.47 -83.55
N ASN A 3 35.75 -31.62 -82.42
CA ASN A 3 35.90 -31.35 -80.97
C ASN A 3 34.80 -32.21 -80.26
N LYS A 4 35.03 -32.87 -79.12
CA LYS A 4 34.91 -32.39 -77.73
C LYS A 4 33.47 -31.99 -77.32
N GLN A 5 32.81 -32.81 -76.49
CA GLN A 5 31.95 -32.35 -75.38
C GLN A 5 31.67 -33.49 -74.39
N LEU A 6 32.54 -33.58 -73.38
CA LEU A 6 32.25 -34.16 -72.07
C LEU A 6 31.53 -33.08 -71.24
N THR A 7 30.82 -33.54 -70.21
CA THR A 7 30.31 -32.81 -69.03
C THR A 7 28.99 -32.03 -69.17
N THR A 8 27.93 -32.52 -68.51
CA THR A 8 26.94 -31.69 -67.78
C THR A 8 26.00 -32.45 -66.82
N ASN A 9 26.00 -33.79 -66.74
CA ASN A 9 24.98 -34.51 -65.96
C ASN A 9 25.32 -34.90 -64.51
N ASN A 10 26.53 -34.63 -64.00
CA ASN A 10 26.89 -35.00 -62.62
C ASN A 10 26.83 -33.85 -61.60
N TYR A 11 26.57 -32.60 -62.02
CA TYR A 11 26.52 -31.46 -61.11
C TYR A 11 25.16 -31.28 -60.44
N HIS A 12 24.06 -31.67 -61.07
CA HIS A 12 22.72 -31.48 -60.48
C HIS A 12 22.40 -32.48 -59.37
N PHE A 13 22.93 -33.72 -59.42
CA PHE A 13 22.70 -34.71 -58.37
C PHE A 13 23.51 -34.41 -57.10
N PHE A 14 24.76 -33.91 -57.26
CA PHE A 14 25.58 -33.49 -56.11
C PHE A 14 25.08 -32.20 -55.46
N ILE A 15 24.55 -31.24 -56.23
CA ILE A 15 24.00 -30.00 -55.66
C ILE A 15 22.71 -30.26 -54.87
N PHE A 16 21.83 -31.17 -55.34
CA PHE A 16 20.63 -31.53 -54.58
C PHE A 16 20.95 -32.31 -53.30
N LEU A 17 21.93 -33.24 -53.34
CA LEU A 17 22.35 -33.96 -52.14
C LEU A 17 23.06 -33.05 -51.12
N PHE A 18 23.82 -32.05 -51.59
CA PHE A 18 24.50 -31.08 -50.73
C PHE A 18 23.52 -30.06 -50.10
N ILE A 19 22.48 -29.65 -50.83
CA ILE A 19 21.41 -28.79 -50.28
C ILE A 19 20.51 -29.57 -49.31
N TRP A 20 20.28 -30.87 -49.54
CA TRP A 20 19.54 -31.70 -48.58
C TRP A 20 20.37 -32.01 -47.32
N LEU A 21 21.67 -32.25 -47.45
CA LEU A 21 22.59 -32.40 -46.31
C LEU A 21 22.82 -31.08 -45.54
N LEU A 22 22.82 -29.92 -46.21
CA LEU A 22 22.87 -28.63 -45.52
C LEU A 22 21.57 -28.32 -44.75
N ASN A 23 20.41 -28.74 -45.24
CA ASN A 23 19.14 -28.56 -44.52
C ASN A 23 18.93 -29.57 -43.38
N VAL A 24 19.66 -30.69 -43.34
CA VAL A 24 19.61 -31.65 -42.22
C VAL A 24 20.60 -31.29 -41.10
N VAL A 25 21.55 -30.37 -41.34
CA VAL A 25 22.52 -29.91 -40.32
C VAL A 25 22.09 -28.61 -39.62
N PHE A 26 21.07 -27.90 -40.13
CA PHE A 26 20.35 -26.89 -39.36
C PHE A 26 19.10 -27.51 -38.72
N ALA A 27 19.31 -28.51 -37.87
CA ALA A 27 18.34 -28.79 -36.82
C ALA A 27 18.26 -27.53 -35.97
N ASP A 28 17.06 -26.95 -35.87
CA ASP A 28 16.74 -25.77 -35.08
C ASP A 28 17.47 -25.80 -33.74
N ALA A 29 18.52 -24.97 -33.61
CA ALA A 29 18.80 -24.37 -32.32
C ALA A 29 17.62 -23.43 -32.10
N GLU A 30 16.55 -23.91 -31.45
CA GLU A 30 15.50 -23.05 -30.92
C GLU A 30 16.23 -21.93 -30.16
N ALA A 31 16.20 -20.72 -30.73
CA ALA A 31 16.71 -19.56 -30.04
C ALA A 31 15.98 -19.51 -28.69
N LEU A 32 16.74 -19.62 -27.59
CA LEU A 32 16.17 -19.58 -26.25
C LEU A 32 15.31 -18.33 -26.14
N ASN A 33 14.00 -18.53 -26.04
CA ASN A 33 13.04 -17.44 -25.96
C ASN A 33 12.88 -17.05 -24.48
N TYR A 34 13.16 -15.79 -24.15
CA TYR A 34 13.07 -15.21 -22.82
C TYR A 34 11.82 -14.31 -22.63
N ASP A 35 10.87 -14.31 -23.56
CA ASP A 35 9.69 -13.41 -23.60
C ASP A 35 8.78 -13.51 -22.38
N THR A 36 8.85 -14.64 -21.64
CA THR A 36 8.03 -14.84 -20.43
C THR A 36 8.65 -14.23 -19.17
N TRP A 37 9.94 -13.91 -19.21
CA TRP A 37 10.66 -13.39 -18.07
C TRP A 37 10.26 -11.94 -17.80
N LEU A 38 10.31 -11.55 -16.53
CA LEU A 38 10.23 -10.12 -16.19
C LEU A 38 11.61 -9.47 -16.37
N ALA A 39 12.68 -10.21 -16.08
CA ALA A 39 14.06 -9.76 -16.28
C ALA A 39 14.45 -9.73 -17.77
N PRO A 40 15.43 -8.90 -18.17
CA PRO A 40 16.07 -8.99 -19.49
C PRO A 40 16.70 -10.36 -19.76
N SER A 41 17.15 -10.62 -20.98
CA SER A 41 17.87 -11.87 -21.29
C SER A 41 19.17 -12.00 -20.47
N PRO A 42 19.70 -13.21 -20.23
CA PRO A 42 20.94 -13.43 -19.47
C PRO A 42 22.12 -12.55 -19.91
N ASN A 43 22.32 -12.41 -21.23
CA ASN A 43 23.40 -11.60 -21.79
C ASN A 43 23.18 -10.10 -21.53
N GLU A 44 21.94 -9.63 -21.61
CA GLU A 44 21.61 -8.24 -21.29
C GLU A 44 21.80 -7.95 -19.81
N GLN A 45 21.34 -8.84 -18.92
CA GLN A 45 21.56 -8.71 -17.47
C GLN A 45 23.05 -8.58 -17.15
N PHE A 46 23.86 -9.47 -17.74
CA PHE A 46 25.32 -9.46 -17.58
C PHE A 46 25.95 -8.14 -18.04
N ASN A 47 25.53 -7.64 -19.21
CA ASN A 47 26.04 -6.38 -19.76
C ASN A 47 25.63 -5.15 -18.93
N ILE A 48 24.45 -5.19 -18.29
CA ILE A 48 23.94 -4.10 -17.43
C ILE A 48 24.70 -4.01 -16.11
N GLU A 49 25.16 -5.14 -15.56
CA GLU A 49 25.83 -5.20 -14.25
C GLU A 49 27.11 -4.34 -14.19
N ALA A 50 27.81 -4.18 -15.33
CA ALA A 50 28.98 -3.32 -15.50
C ALA A 50 30.11 -3.51 -14.45
N LYS A 51 30.23 -4.73 -13.86
CA LYS A 51 31.35 -5.10 -12.99
C LYS A 51 32.60 -5.43 -13.83
N ASP A 52 33.73 -4.87 -13.43
CA ASP A 52 35.04 -5.16 -13.99
C ASP A 52 35.52 -6.57 -13.59
N ASP A 53 36.27 -7.22 -14.48
CA ASP A 53 36.82 -8.54 -14.21
C ASP A 53 38.04 -8.48 -13.26
N TYR A 54 38.16 -9.51 -12.41
CA TYR A 54 39.28 -9.63 -11.47
C TYR A 54 40.38 -10.52 -12.03
N LYS A 55 41.59 -9.96 -12.12
CA LYS A 55 42.77 -10.68 -12.62
C LYS A 55 43.03 -11.93 -11.76
N GLY A 56 43.19 -13.08 -12.41
CA GLY A 56 43.41 -14.36 -11.72
C GLY A 56 42.14 -15.16 -11.38
N PHE A 57 40.95 -14.57 -11.55
CA PHE A 57 39.67 -15.20 -11.25
C PHE A 57 38.90 -15.51 -12.53
N GLY A 58 38.05 -16.54 -12.47
CA GLY A 58 36.95 -16.72 -13.42
C GLY A 58 35.67 -16.11 -12.86
N ARG A 59 34.68 -15.91 -13.72
CA ARG A 59 33.42 -15.25 -13.41
C ARG A 59 32.25 -16.18 -13.72
N ILE A 60 31.32 -16.31 -12.80
CA ILE A 60 30.07 -17.05 -13.01
C ILE A 60 28.92 -16.07 -12.90
N PHE A 61 27.97 -16.19 -13.81
CA PHE A 61 26.73 -15.44 -13.78
C PHE A 61 25.54 -16.41 -13.81
N VAL A 62 24.74 -16.41 -12.74
CA VAL A 62 23.49 -17.17 -12.66
C VAL A 62 22.34 -16.20 -12.96
N PRO A 63 21.64 -16.32 -14.10
CA PRO A 63 20.60 -15.35 -14.49
C PRO A 63 19.37 -15.38 -13.58
N VAL A 64 18.67 -14.24 -13.46
CA VAL A 64 17.34 -14.18 -12.81
C VAL A 64 16.23 -14.17 -13.86
N MET A 65 15.06 -14.71 -13.52
CA MET A 65 13.84 -14.58 -14.36
C MET A 65 13.03 -13.33 -14.02
N THR A 66 13.24 -12.77 -12.83
CA THR A 66 12.45 -11.70 -12.22
C THR A 66 13.32 -10.58 -11.65
N ASN A 67 13.27 -10.32 -10.34
CA ASN A 67 14.19 -9.42 -9.66
C ASN A 67 15.07 -10.27 -8.72
N LYS A 68 16.34 -9.90 -8.59
CA LYS A 68 17.28 -10.59 -7.68
C LYS A 68 16.79 -10.69 -6.23
N GLU A 69 15.98 -9.73 -5.78
CA GLU A 69 15.40 -9.74 -4.42
C GLU A 69 14.22 -10.71 -4.26
N TRP A 70 13.66 -11.22 -5.37
CA TRP A 70 12.46 -12.07 -5.39
C TRP A 70 12.80 -13.55 -5.57
N GLU A 71 14.04 -13.84 -5.93
CA GLU A 71 14.53 -15.18 -6.23
C GLU A 71 15.39 -15.71 -5.07
N PRO A 72 15.49 -17.04 -4.91
CA PRO A 72 16.32 -17.65 -3.88
C PRO A 72 17.81 -17.34 -4.12
N THR A 73 18.56 -17.41 -3.03
CA THR A 73 20.03 -17.26 -3.07
C THR A 73 20.72 -18.53 -3.57
N ILE A 74 22.01 -18.38 -3.85
CA ILE A 74 22.90 -19.42 -4.36
C ILE A 74 23.92 -19.80 -3.30
N ASP A 75 24.18 -21.10 -3.17
CA ASP A 75 25.26 -21.66 -2.36
C ASP A 75 26.29 -22.34 -3.28
N ILE A 76 27.58 -22.11 -3.01
CA ILE A 76 28.68 -22.60 -3.86
C ILE A 76 29.65 -23.43 -3.03
N TYR A 77 30.01 -24.59 -3.58
CA TYR A 77 30.88 -25.57 -2.94
C TYR A 77 32.08 -25.89 -3.83
N LYS A 78 33.26 -25.96 -3.22
CA LYS A 78 34.52 -26.46 -3.81
C LYS A 78 34.97 -27.67 -2.98
N ASP A 79 35.23 -28.81 -3.62
CA ASP A 79 35.63 -30.05 -2.93
C ASP A 79 34.70 -30.45 -1.76
N ASN A 80 33.38 -30.31 -1.96
CA ASN A 80 32.32 -30.50 -0.95
C ASN A 80 32.37 -29.57 0.27
N LYS A 81 33.22 -28.54 0.25
CA LYS A 81 33.25 -27.48 1.26
C LYS A 81 32.53 -26.25 0.75
N LEU A 82 31.59 -25.73 1.54
CA LEU A 82 30.91 -24.47 1.25
C LEU A 82 31.94 -23.33 1.23
N THR A 83 32.05 -22.63 0.10
CA THR A 83 32.97 -21.51 -0.11
C THR A 83 32.25 -20.17 -0.15
N HIS A 84 31.04 -20.13 -0.72
CA HIS A 84 30.18 -18.95 -0.73
C HIS A 84 28.76 -19.36 -0.29
N LEU A 85 28.16 -18.55 0.58
CA LEU A 85 26.85 -18.81 1.18
C LEU A 85 25.91 -17.65 0.84
N ALA A 86 24.71 -17.99 0.38
CA ALA A 86 23.62 -17.04 0.16
C ALA A 86 23.99 -15.87 -0.77
N GLU A 87 24.69 -16.13 -1.87
CA GLU A 87 24.96 -15.14 -2.92
C GLU A 87 23.68 -14.87 -3.74
N ASN A 88 23.52 -13.67 -4.28
CA ASN A 88 22.32 -13.34 -5.06
C ASN A 88 22.43 -13.85 -6.50
N MET A 89 21.33 -14.39 -7.04
CA MET A 89 21.17 -14.57 -8.48
C MET A 89 21.15 -13.21 -9.19
N GLY A 90 21.55 -13.17 -10.46
CA GLY A 90 21.57 -11.96 -11.28
C GLY A 90 22.78 -11.04 -10.97
N GLU A 91 23.73 -11.52 -10.19
CA GLU A 91 25.01 -10.88 -9.94
C GLU A 91 26.17 -11.84 -10.26
N SER A 92 27.28 -11.27 -10.72
CA SER A 92 28.48 -12.02 -11.00
C SER A 92 29.24 -12.38 -9.74
N ILE A 93 29.68 -13.63 -9.70
CA ILE A 93 30.45 -14.22 -8.63
C ILE A 93 31.83 -14.58 -9.17
N PHE A 94 32.88 -14.07 -8.53
CA PHE A 94 34.26 -14.26 -8.94
C PHE A 94 34.89 -15.39 -8.14
N LEU A 95 35.33 -16.45 -8.82
CA LEU A 95 35.91 -17.64 -8.21
C LEU A 95 37.29 -17.95 -8.80
N GLU A 96 38.18 -18.55 -7.99
CA GLU A 96 39.43 -19.11 -8.50
C GLU A 96 39.14 -20.25 -9.48
N ALA A 97 40.08 -20.51 -10.40
CA ALA A 97 39.95 -21.64 -11.31
C ALA A 97 39.78 -22.98 -10.55
N GLY A 98 38.90 -23.84 -11.05
CA GLY A 98 38.60 -25.14 -10.44
C GLY A 98 37.16 -25.61 -10.69
N ASN A 99 36.82 -26.77 -10.11
CA ASN A 99 35.48 -27.36 -10.24
C ASN A 99 34.61 -26.97 -9.04
N TYR A 100 33.39 -26.53 -9.31
CA TYR A 100 32.44 -26.10 -8.29
C TYR A 100 31.09 -26.80 -8.47
N LYS A 101 30.43 -27.06 -7.33
CA LYS A 101 29.02 -27.43 -7.23
C LYS A 101 28.24 -26.19 -6.81
N ILE A 102 27.31 -25.74 -7.64
CA ILE A 102 26.38 -24.65 -7.36
C ILE A 102 25.02 -25.26 -6.99
N VAL A 103 24.42 -24.78 -5.90
CA VAL A 103 23.09 -25.21 -5.43
C VAL A 103 22.21 -23.99 -5.25
N PHE A 104 21.02 -24.01 -5.85
CA PHE A 104 20.05 -22.91 -5.76
C PHE A 104 18.63 -23.42 -6.00
N GLY A 105 17.63 -22.55 -5.80
CA GLY A 105 16.21 -22.90 -5.99
C GLY A 105 15.42 -22.90 -4.69
N SER A 106 14.10 -22.96 -4.82
CA SER A 106 13.16 -22.77 -3.71
C SER A 106 12.84 -24.05 -2.92
N GLY A 107 13.48 -25.18 -3.25
CA GLY A 107 13.34 -26.42 -2.49
C GLY A 107 13.84 -26.32 -1.05
N ILE A 108 13.21 -27.06 -0.15
CA ILE A 108 13.57 -27.11 1.28
C ILE A 108 14.81 -27.99 1.48
N THR A 109 14.87 -29.12 0.80
CA THR A 109 16.00 -30.07 0.85
C THR A 109 16.96 -29.85 -0.32
N GLU A 110 18.22 -30.29 -0.20
CA GLU A 110 19.18 -30.23 -1.32
C GLU A 110 18.70 -31.01 -2.55
N GLU A 111 17.96 -32.11 -2.36
CA GLU A 111 17.43 -32.95 -3.44
C GLU A 111 16.34 -32.25 -4.26
N GLN A 112 15.62 -31.31 -3.64
CA GLN A 112 14.62 -30.46 -4.29
C GLN A 112 15.22 -29.22 -4.97
N LYS A 113 16.48 -28.88 -4.64
CA LYS A 113 17.20 -27.75 -5.22
C LYS A 113 17.86 -28.14 -6.54
N ILE A 114 18.10 -27.13 -7.37
CA ILE A 114 18.82 -27.28 -8.63
C ILE A 114 20.31 -27.32 -8.32
N VAL A 115 21.00 -28.32 -8.89
CA VAL A 115 22.43 -28.53 -8.71
C VAL A 115 23.14 -28.44 -10.06
N LYS A 116 24.19 -27.62 -10.14
CA LYS A 116 25.04 -27.46 -11.33
C LYS A 116 26.49 -27.73 -10.99
N TYR A 117 27.16 -28.48 -11.85
CA TYR A 117 28.61 -28.68 -11.79
C TYR A 117 29.26 -27.88 -12.90
N ILE A 118 30.21 -27.04 -12.54
CA ILE A 118 30.88 -26.13 -13.47
C ILE A 118 32.39 -26.14 -13.28
N GLU A 119 33.10 -25.99 -14.39
CA GLU A 119 34.54 -25.78 -14.40
C GLU A 119 34.81 -24.28 -14.61
N VAL A 120 35.33 -23.62 -13.59
CA VAL A 120 35.73 -22.21 -13.67
C VAL A 120 37.14 -22.13 -14.23
N LYS A 121 37.30 -21.37 -15.32
CA LYS A 121 38.60 -21.07 -15.93
C LYS A 121 38.98 -19.63 -15.63
N GLN A 122 40.27 -19.40 -15.43
CA GLN A 122 40.80 -18.05 -15.19
C GLN A 122 40.45 -17.13 -16.36
N GLU A 123 40.02 -15.90 -16.05
CA GLU A 123 39.71 -14.83 -17.02
C GLU A 123 38.62 -15.22 -18.03
N CYS A 124 37.81 -16.24 -17.70
CA CYS A 124 36.64 -16.65 -18.49
C CYS A 124 35.36 -16.32 -17.72
N THR A 125 34.33 -15.94 -18.46
CA THR A 125 32.97 -15.77 -17.94
C THR A 125 32.11 -16.96 -18.35
N GLU A 126 31.48 -17.60 -17.39
CA GLU A 126 30.50 -18.67 -17.58
C GLU A 126 29.09 -18.16 -17.20
N ILE A 127 28.22 -18.00 -18.19
CA ILE A 127 26.80 -17.70 -17.95
C ILE A 127 26.05 -19.03 -17.86
N ILE A 128 25.46 -19.32 -16.70
CA ILE A 128 24.78 -20.59 -16.48
C ILE A 128 23.54 -20.67 -17.36
N GLN A 129 23.48 -21.70 -18.22
CA GLN A 129 22.31 -21.96 -19.05
C GLN A 129 21.11 -22.32 -18.18
N VAL A 130 20.00 -21.63 -18.45
CA VAL A 130 18.76 -21.78 -17.70
C VAL A 130 17.97 -22.98 -18.19
N ASP A 131 17.90 -24.03 -17.37
CA ASP A 131 17.05 -25.22 -17.57
C ASP A 131 16.02 -25.40 -16.45
N TRP A 132 15.93 -24.44 -15.53
CA TRP A 132 14.91 -24.37 -14.50
C TRP A 132 13.71 -23.53 -14.97
N CYS A 133 12.70 -23.44 -14.11
CA CYS A 133 11.49 -22.66 -14.33
C CYS A 133 11.23 -21.70 -13.17
N GLY A 134 10.49 -20.63 -13.47
CA GLY A 134 10.02 -19.65 -12.50
C GLY A 134 8.52 -19.78 -12.30
N LEU A 135 8.03 -19.61 -11.08
CA LEU A 135 6.60 -19.58 -10.78
C LEU A 135 6.29 -18.44 -9.80
N ILE A 136 5.37 -17.56 -10.19
CA ILE A 136 4.77 -16.55 -9.32
C ILE A 136 3.31 -16.93 -9.12
N ILE A 137 2.86 -16.97 -7.86
CA ILE A 137 1.47 -17.28 -7.51
C ILE A 137 0.79 -16.02 -6.98
N ARG A 138 -0.36 -15.69 -7.59
CA ARG A 138 -1.26 -14.60 -7.18
C ARG A 138 -2.57 -15.18 -6.69
N ILE A 139 -3.15 -14.57 -5.67
CA ILE A 139 -4.46 -14.96 -5.17
C ILE A 139 -5.36 -13.74 -5.21
N ILE A 140 -6.52 -13.85 -5.85
CA ILE A 140 -7.48 -12.76 -6.02
C ILE A 140 -8.90 -13.19 -5.61
N ASP A 141 -9.76 -12.21 -5.33
CA ASP A 141 -11.21 -12.43 -5.21
C ASP A 141 -11.94 -12.35 -6.57
N GLU A 142 -13.24 -12.62 -6.58
CA GLU A 142 -14.11 -12.55 -7.77
C GLU A 142 -14.20 -11.13 -8.36
N SER A 143 -13.85 -10.12 -7.56
CA SER A 143 -13.79 -8.72 -7.95
C SER A 143 -12.37 -8.29 -8.35
N ARG A 144 -11.43 -9.22 -8.53
CA ARG A 144 -10.02 -9.00 -8.92
C ARG A 144 -9.17 -8.22 -7.91
N ASN A 145 -9.57 -8.18 -6.65
CA ASN A 145 -8.72 -7.61 -5.60
C ASN A 145 -7.65 -8.63 -5.22
N PHE A 146 -6.40 -8.21 -5.09
CA PHE A 146 -5.34 -9.08 -4.59
C PHE A 146 -5.60 -9.42 -3.12
N LEU A 147 -5.38 -10.69 -2.79
CA LEU A 147 -5.59 -11.22 -1.46
C LEU A 147 -4.28 -11.77 -0.92
N LYS A 148 -3.98 -11.40 0.32
CA LYS A 148 -2.84 -11.92 1.07
C LYS A 148 -3.19 -13.24 1.74
N LYS A 149 -2.90 -14.36 1.08
CA LYS A 149 -3.28 -15.70 1.50
C LYS A 149 -2.11 -16.66 1.42
N SER A 150 -1.99 -17.51 2.42
CA SER A 150 -0.97 -18.56 2.46
C SER A 150 -1.36 -19.73 1.57
N TYR A 151 -0.41 -20.21 0.79
CA TYR A 151 -0.53 -21.39 -0.06
C TYR A 151 0.68 -22.29 0.11
N GLU A 152 0.53 -23.56 -0.24
CA GLU A 152 1.58 -24.56 -0.19
C GLU A 152 1.77 -25.22 -1.55
N LEU A 153 3.02 -25.48 -1.92
CA LEU A 153 3.40 -26.08 -3.19
C LEU A 153 3.95 -27.49 -2.98
N PHE A 154 3.46 -28.45 -3.76
CA PHE A 154 3.89 -29.85 -3.73
C PHE A 154 4.35 -30.31 -5.11
N ASP A 155 5.38 -31.15 -5.16
CA ASP A 155 5.70 -31.91 -6.37
C ASP A 155 4.75 -33.10 -6.49
N THR A 156 4.11 -33.24 -7.65
CA THR A 156 3.17 -34.35 -7.88
C THR A 156 3.86 -35.71 -8.06
N LYS A 157 5.16 -35.74 -8.34
CA LYS A 157 5.92 -36.99 -8.50
C LYS A 157 6.36 -37.58 -7.16
N THR A 158 6.88 -36.74 -6.27
CA THR A 158 7.39 -37.18 -4.96
C THR A 158 6.40 -36.99 -3.83
N GLU A 159 5.34 -36.20 -4.05
CA GLU A 159 4.35 -35.77 -3.05
C GLU A 159 4.93 -34.88 -1.94
N ASP A 160 6.20 -34.49 -2.06
CA ASP A 160 6.86 -33.64 -1.08
C ASP A 160 6.46 -32.18 -1.21
N SER A 161 6.36 -31.51 -0.07
CA SER A 161 6.18 -30.06 0.00
C SER A 161 7.48 -29.35 -0.34
N TYR A 162 7.39 -28.34 -1.21
CA TYR A 162 8.43 -27.33 -1.43
C TYR A 162 8.28 -26.15 -0.46
N GLY A 163 7.20 -26.12 0.32
CA GLY A 163 6.99 -25.17 1.40
C GLY A 163 5.80 -24.25 1.19
N ILE A 164 5.61 -23.39 2.20
CA ILE A 164 4.49 -22.46 2.30
C ILE A 164 4.99 -21.05 1.99
N LYS A 165 4.27 -20.33 1.12
CA LYS A 165 4.45 -18.89 0.91
C LYS A 165 3.11 -18.17 1.05
N ILE A 166 3.18 -16.85 1.16
CA ILE A 166 2.00 -15.98 1.25
C ILE A 166 1.94 -15.17 -0.03
N SER A 167 0.81 -15.24 -0.76
CA SER A 167 0.58 -14.33 -1.88
C SER A 167 0.64 -12.90 -1.38
N LYS A 168 1.30 -12.04 -2.14
CA LYS A 168 1.39 -10.63 -1.79
C LYS A 168 0.20 -9.87 -2.35
N ASP A 169 -0.18 -8.84 -1.62
CA ASP A 169 -1.10 -7.83 -2.15
C ASP A 169 -0.28 -6.88 -3.01
N GLU A 170 -0.48 -6.92 -4.33
CA GLU A 170 0.24 -6.05 -5.26
C GLU A 170 -0.14 -4.56 -5.10
N ASP A 171 -1.28 -4.29 -4.44
CA ASP A 171 -1.70 -2.93 -4.09
C ASP A 171 -1.00 -2.41 -2.80
N GLU A 172 -0.28 -3.28 -2.07
CA GLU A 172 0.42 -2.96 -0.82
C GLU A 172 1.92 -2.63 -1.08
N ILE A 173 2.30 -1.36 -0.86
CA ILE A 173 3.68 -0.88 -1.11
C ILE A 173 4.70 -1.68 -0.30
N GLY A 174 5.76 -2.13 -0.97
CA GLY A 174 6.88 -2.83 -0.34
C GLY A 174 6.66 -4.33 -0.21
N GLU A 175 5.49 -4.83 -0.59
CA GLU A 175 5.29 -6.24 -0.82
C GLU A 175 5.76 -6.61 -2.23
N HIS A 176 6.46 -7.73 -2.34
CA HIS A 176 7.01 -8.22 -3.59
C HIS A 176 6.61 -9.68 -3.77
N PRO A 177 6.12 -10.08 -4.96
CA PRO A 177 5.81 -11.47 -5.20
C PRO A 177 7.10 -12.29 -5.04
N ASP A 178 7.01 -13.36 -4.25
CA ASP A 178 8.12 -14.30 -4.14
C ASP A 178 8.12 -15.19 -5.38
N THR A 179 9.25 -15.24 -6.09
CA THR A 179 9.43 -16.12 -7.24
C THR A 179 9.88 -17.49 -6.72
N TRP A 180 9.15 -18.53 -7.10
CA TRP A 180 9.62 -19.90 -6.96
C TRP A 180 10.56 -20.22 -8.11
N ILE A 181 11.76 -20.69 -7.79
CA ILE A 181 12.71 -21.23 -8.77
C ILE A 181 12.78 -22.74 -8.56
N LEU A 182 12.34 -23.48 -9.58
CA LEU A 182 12.01 -24.90 -9.46
C LEU A 182 12.55 -25.69 -10.67
N PRO A 183 12.80 -27.01 -10.52
CA PRO A 183 12.93 -27.91 -11.66
C PRO A 183 11.64 -27.92 -12.51
N PRO A 184 11.72 -28.15 -13.84
CA PRO A 184 10.53 -28.31 -14.66
C PRO A 184 9.71 -29.53 -14.25
N GLY A 185 8.38 -29.39 -14.16
CA GLY A 185 7.53 -30.44 -13.60
C GLY A 185 6.06 -30.08 -13.50
N LEU A 186 5.30 -30.97 -12.87
CA LEU A 186 3.90 -30.75 -12.52
C LEU A 186 3.81 -30.56 -11.01
N TYR A 187 3.25 -29.43 -10.60
CA TYR A 187 3.14 -29.06 -9.20
C TYR A 187 1.69 -28.90 -8.80
N LYS A 188 1.37 -29.29 -7.55
CA LYS A 188 0.06 -29.09 -6.93
C LYS A 188 0.15 -27.94 -5.94
N ILE A 189 -0.83 -27.04 -5.99
CA ILE A 189 -0.94 -25.89 -5.09
C ILE A 189 -2.20 -26.07 -4.24
N THR A 190 -2.07 -25.93 -2.92
CA THR A 190 -3.19 -25.99 -1.98
C THR A 190 -3.24 -24.75 -1.10
N THR A 191 -4.37 -24.51 -0.43
CA THR A 191 -4.41 -23.58 0.70
C THR A 191 -3.49 -24.07 1.81
N ALA A 192 -2.70 -23.18 2.44
CA ALA A 192 -1.70 -23.62 3.42
C ALA A 192 -2.29 -24.46 4.56
N GLY A 193 -1.63 -25.57 4.88
CA GLY A 193 -2.08 -26.53 5.89
C GLY A 193 -3.08 -27.58 5.39
N ALA A 194 -3.51 -27.51 4.13
CA ALA A 194 -4.26 -28.60 3.50
C ALA A 194 -3.28 -29.70 3.03
N PRO A 195 -3.58 -30.98 3.28
CA PRO A 195 -2.68 -32.08 2.93
C PRO A 195 -2.61 -32.28 1.41
N TYR A 196 -1.51 -32.85 0.92
CA TYR A 196 -1.31 -33.15 -0.50
C TYR A 196 -2.48 -33.94 -1.12
N ASN A 197 -3.06 -34.89 -0.38
CA ASN A 197 -4.15 -35.74 -0.85
C ASN A 197 -5.54 -35.07 -0.85
N THR A 198 -5.62 -33.75 -0.61
CA THR A 198 -6.90 -33.03 -0.71
C THR A 198 -7.47 -33.08 -2.13
N PHE A 199 -8.79 -33.26 -2.24
CA PHE A 199 -9.54 -33.19 -3.50
C PHE A 199 -10.40 -31.92 -3.61
N THR A 200 -10.25 -31.01 -2.67
CA THR A 200 -10.93 -29.70 -2.63
C THR A 200 -9.91 -28.59 -2.39
N ASN A 201 -10.21 -27.37 -2.86
CA ASN A 201 -9.36 -26.20 -2.64
C ASN A 201 -7.90 -26.40 -3.08
N PHE A 202 -7.72 -27.03 -4.24
CA PHE A 202 -6.42 -27.25 -4.86
C PHE A 202 -6.47 -26.92 -6.36
N THR A 203 -5.29 -26.69 -6.92
CA THR A 203 -5.07 -26.61 -8.36
C THR A 203 -3.71 -27.21 -8.72
N THR A 204 -3.44 -27.39 -10.02
CA THR A 204 -2.16 -27.89 -10.52
C THR A 204 -1.62 -26.98 -11.61
N VAL A 205 -0.30 -26.81 -11.64
CA VAL A 205 0.39 -26.02 -12.67
C VAL A 205 1.54 -26.83 -13.25
N ARG A 206 1.63 -26.86 -14.58
CA ARG A 206 2.76 -27.47 -15.29
C ARG A 206 3.78 -26.38 -15.63
N LEU A 207 5.01 -26.56 -15.19
CA LEU A 207 6.10 -25.63 -15.42
C LEU A 207 7.07 -26.20 -16.47
N LEU A 208 7.47 -25.34 -17.40
CA LEU A 208 8.36 -25.67 -18.52
C LEU A 208 9.75 -25.07 -18.27
N PRO A 209 10.83 -25.71 -18.76
CA PRO A 209 12.17 -25.13 -18.66
C PRO A 209 12.22 -23.76 -19.33
N ASN A 210 13.10 -22.90 -18.83
CA ASN A 210 13.34 -21.54 -19.33
C ASN A 210 12.09 -20.64 -19.34
N THR A 211 11.03 -20.99 -18.60
CA THR A 211 9.75 -20.27 -18.60
C THR A 211 9.43 -19.72 -17.22
N LEU A 212 9.02 -18.45 -17.17
CA LEU A 212 8.42 -17.85 -15.98
C LEU A 212 6.89 -17.92 -16.10
N THR A 213 6.25 -18.65 -15.20
CA THR A 213 4.79 -18.81 -15.16
C THR A 213 4.18 -17.90 -14.11
N GLN A 214 3.32 -16.98 -14.52
CA GLN A 214 2.52 -16.14 -13.60
C GLN A 214 1.13 -16.75 -13.44
N TYR A 215 0.91 -17.44 -12.33
CA TYR A 215 -0.27 -18.27 -12.09
C TYR A 215 -1.22 -17.59 -11.10
N THR A 216 -2.49 -17.46 -11.47
CA THR A 216 -3.51 -16.80 -10.66
C THR A 216 -4.49 -17.81 -10.11
N ILE A 217 -4.81 -17.69 -8.82
CA ILE A 217 -5.83 -18.45 -8.12
C ILE A 217 -6.94 -17.48 -7.72
N VAL A 218 -8.17 -17.82 -8.06
CA VAL A 218 -9.37 -17.06 -7.69
C VAL A 218 -10.05 -17.78 -6.54
N ILE A 219 -10.28 -17.06 -5.44
CA ILE A 219 -11.00 -17.60 -4.28
C ILE A 219 -12.28 -16.81 -4.00
N ASP A 220 -13.24 -17.46 -3.38
CA ASP A 220 -14.47 -16.83 -2.90
C ASP A 220 -14.15 -15.88 -1.74
N GLY A 221 -14.50 -14.60 -1.88
CA GLY A 221 -14.22 -13.58 -0.87
C GLY A 221 -14.95 -13.82 0.47
N SER A 222 -15.97 -14.67 0.49
CA SER A 222 -16.82 -14.98 1.65
C SER A 222 -16.41 -16.28 2.34
N SER A 223 -16.29 -17.38 1.60
CA SER A 223 -15.95 -18.71 2.13
C SER A 223 -14.45 -18.99 2.14
N GLY A 224 -13.68 -18.36 1.25
CA GLY A 224 -12.26 -18.64 1.05
C GLY A 224 -11.97 -19.88 0.22
N ASP A 225 -12.99 -20.48 -0.40
CA ASP A 225 -12.85 -21.65 -1.26
C ASP A 225 -12.25 -21.28 -2.62
N LEU A 226 -11.53 -22.20 -3.24
CA LEU A 226 -10.97 -22.03 -4.58
C LEU A 226 -12.09 -22.12 -5.62
N ILE A 227 -12.29 -21.06 -6.39
CA ILE A 227 -13.28 -20.98 -7.47
C ILE A 227 -12.65 -21.42 -8.80
N GLY A 228 -11.43 -20.98 -9.06
CA GLY A 228 -10.72 -21.30 -10.30
C GLY A 228 -9.26 -20.90 -10.25
N ALA A 229 -8.47 -21.36 -11.23
CA ALA A 229 -7.06 -21.01 -11.34
C ALA A 229 -6.57 -21.11 -12.79
N GLY A 230 -5.57 -20.31 -13.14
CA GLY A 230 -5.00 -20.30 -14.48
C GLY A 230 -4.03 -19.15 -14.75
N ILE A 231 -3.54 -19.08 -15.98
CA ILE A 231 -2.73 -17.97 -16.48
C ILE A 231 -3.69 -16.94 -17.08
N LEU A 232 -3.68 -15.72 -16.55
CA LEU A 232 -4.53 -14.62 -16.99
C LEU A 232 -3.66 -13.54 -17.64
N LYS A 233 -3.70 -13.43 -18.97
CA LYS A 233 -2.83 -12.52 -19.74
C LYS A 233 -3.05 -11.05 -19.37
N GLU A 234 -4.29 -10.67 -19.02
CA GLU A 234 -4.58 -9.29 -18.60
C GLU A 234 -3.96 -8.92 -17.25
N MET A 235 -3.47 -9.91 -16.49
CA MET A 235 -2.86 -9.73 -15.17
C MET A 235 -1.35 -9.98 -15.17
N GLU A 236 -0.75 -10.30 -16.32
CA GLU A 236 0.70 -10.49 -16.41
C GLU A 236 1.41 -9.20 -15.98
N MET A 237 2.29 -9.33 -14.98
CA MET A 237 3.18 -8.25 -14.58
C MET A 237 4.05 -7.93 -15.79
N LYS A 238 4.19 -6.65 -16.07
CA LYS A 238 5.36 -6.12 -16.77
C LYS A 238 6.26 -5.51 -15.70
N LEU A 239 7.57 -5.55 -15.89
CA LEU A 239 8.53 -4.93 -14.98
C LEU A 239 8.40 -3.39 -15.13
N VAL A 240 7.29 -2.83 -14.63
CA VAL A 240 7.08 -1.39 -14.46
C VAL A 240 7.88 -1.02 -13.23
N GLU A 241 8.75 -0.02 -13.36
CA GLU A 241 9.52 0.51 -12.24
C GLU A 241 8.61 0.74 -11.03
N LYS A 242 8.97 0.09 -9.91
CA LYS A 242 8.24 0.14 -8.64
C LYS A 242 7.99 1.59 -8.26
N THR A 243 6.73 1.99 -8.25
CA THR A 243 6.36 3.27 -7.65
C THR A 243 6.35 3.08 -6.14
N HIS A 244 7.11 3.89 -5.41
CA HIS A 244 7.04 3.97 -3.95
C HIS A 244 5.75 4.63 -3.45
N TRP A 245 4.85 5.00 -4.36
CA TRP A 245 3.59 5.67 -4.09
C TRP A 245 2.43 4.66 -4.05
N SER A 246 1.51 4.84 -3.10
CA SER A 246 0.17 4.26 -3.15
C SER A 246 -0.87 5.33 -3.00
N THR A 247 -1.96 5.09 -3.71
CA THR A 247 -3.11 5.98 -3.76
C THR A 247 -4.34 5.18 -3.39
N TYR A 248 -5.15 5.72 -2.50
CA TYR A 248 -6.45 5.18 -2.17
C TYR A 248 -7.45 6.31 -2.25
N SER A 249 -8.58 6.07 -2.92
CA SER A 249 -9.67 7.03 -3.00
C SER A 249 -10.96 6.32 -2.64
N ALA A 250 -11.81 6.98 -1.86
CA ALA A 250 -13.10 6.43 -1.51
C ALA A 250 -14.17 7.50 -1.38
N LEU A 251 -15.37 7.12 -1.76
CA LEU A 251 -16.59 7.87 -1.54
C LEU A 251 -17.43 7.14 -0.51
N HIS A 252 -17.81 7.85 0.53
CA HIS A 252 -18.66 7.36 1.60
C HIS A 252 -19.96 8.14 1.64
N SER A 253 -21.05 7.43 1.87
CA SER A 253 -22.33 8.01 2.25
C SER A 253 -22.81 7.34 3.52
N SER A 254 -23.28 8.11 4.49
CA SER A 254 -23.66 7.57 5.79
C SER A 254 -24.85 8.28 6.39
N VAL A 255 -25.69 7.51 7.06
CA VAL A 255 -26.63 8.03 8.05
C VAL A 255 -25.90 8.01 9.38
N ASN A 256 -25.86 9.14 10.07
CA ASN A 256 -25.16 9.27 11.33
C ASN A 256 -26.03 9.83 12.44
N ILE A 257 -25.88 9.25 13.62
CA ILE A 257 -26.43 9.78 14.87
C ILE A 257 -25.25 10.40 15.61
N THR A 258 -25.34 11.69 15.87
CA THR A 258 -24.33 12.46 16.59
C THR A 258 -24.91 12.92 17.91
N SER A 259 -24.15 12.82 19.00
CA SER A 259 -24.52 13.35 20.31
C SER A 259 -23.33 14.08 20.92
N GLU A 260 -23.46 15.38 21.13
CA GLU A 260 -22.37 16.24 21.61
C GLU A 260 -22.82 17.28 22.63
N ASN A 261 -21.93 17.66 23.53
CA ASN A 261 -22.16 18.74 24.52
C ASN A 261 -21.27 19.97 24.23
N LYS A 262 -21.02 20.23 22.94
CA LYS A 262 -20.10 21.29 22.49
C LYS A 262 -20.64 22.70 22.74
N SER A 263 -21.96 22.88 22.69
CA SER A 263 -22.62 24.19 22.87
C SER A 263 -22.88 24.49 24.35
N SER A 264 -23.15 23.47 25.16
CA SER A 264 -23.42 23.61 26.59
C SER A 264 -22.80 22.46 27.39
N LYS A 265 -22.08 22.80 28.47
CA LYS A 265 -21.36 21.83 29.31
C LYS A 265 -22.26 20.71 29.84
N GLU A 266 -23.48 21.03 30.24
CA GLU A 266 -24.39 20.13 30.94
C GLU A 266 -25.47 19.50 30.04
N LYS A 267 -25.55 19.91 28.77
CA LYS A 267 -26.60 19.45 27.85
C LYS A 267 -25.97 18.81 26.61
N PHE A 268 -26.43 17.60 26.29
CA PHE A 268 -26.11 16.93 25.02
C PHE A 268 -27.19 17.25 23.99
N ASP A 269 -26.77 17.76 22.84
CA ASP A 269 -27.59 17.90 21.66
C ASP A 269 -27.40 16.63 20.80
N THR A 270 -28.50 16.06 20.29
CA THR A 270 -28.47 14.79 19.55
C THR A 270 -29.18 14.95 18.21
N ASP A 271 -28.46 14.66 17.14
CA ASP A 271 -28.90 14.90 15.76
C ASP A 271 -28.77 13.65 14.91
N ILE A 272 -29.68 13.51 13.94
CA ILE A 272 -29.61 12.49 12.89
C ILE A 272 -29.36 13.20 11.57
N ASN A 273 -28.25 12.86 10.92
CA ASN A 273 -27.80 13.54 9.72
C ASN A 273 -27.49 12.54 8.59
N LEU A 274 -27.49 13.05 7.36
CA LEU A 274 -26.97 12.35 6.20
C LEU A 274 -25.65 13.00 5.81
N SER A 275 -24.56 12.24 5.80
CA SER A 275 -23.25 12.75 5.40
C SER A 275 -22.71 12.06 4.16
N THR A 276 -21.97 12.80 3.35
CA THR A 276 -21.17 12.31 2.22
C THR A 276 -19.73 12.75 2.43
N LYS A 277 -18.80 11.81 2.34
CA LYS A 277 -17.37 12.07 2.51
C LYS A 277 -16.59 11.51 1.34
N PHE A 278 -15.80 12.35 0.70
CA PHE A 278 -14.78 11.93 -0.24
C PHE A 278 -13.43 11.98 0.44
N GLU A 279 -12.70 10.85 0.46
CA GLU A 279 -11.38 10.77 1.05
C GLU A 279 -10.36 10.24 0.05
N ASN A 280 -9.16 10.81 0.10
CA ASN A 280 -8.02 10.29 -0.63
C ASN A 280 -6.87 10.10 0.35
N ARG A 281 -6.00 9.16 0.01
CA ARG A 281 -4.78 8.88 0.73
C ARG A 281 -3.66 8.69 -0.28
N PHE A 282 -2.63 9.51 -0.18
CA PHE A 282 -1.39 9.38 -0.90
C PHE A 282 -0.31 8.98 0.09
N ARG A 283 0.32 7.83 -0.12
CA ARG A 283 1.41 7.34 0.72
C ARG A 283 2.64 7.18 -0.14
N TYR A 284 3.80 7.64 0.33
CA TYR A 284 5.09 7.28 -0.23
C TYR A 284 5.92 6.59 0.84
N GLU A 285 6.48 5.43 0.54
CA GLU A 285 7.20 4.63 1.53
C GLU A 285 8.45 3.96 0.97
N THR A 286 9.56 4.13 1.68
CA THR A 286 10.85 3.46 1.46
C THR A 286 11.43 3.05 2.82
N LYS A 287 12.58 2.36 2.82
CA LYS A 287 13.30 2.01 4.06
C LYS A 287 13.68 3.23 4.93
N LYS A 288 13.86 4.42 4.34
CA LYS A 288 14.31 5.63 5.05
C LYS A 288 13.27 6.75 5.11
N GLN A 289 12.25 6.72 4.26
CA GLN A 289 11.32 7.83 4.11
C GLN A 289 9.89 7.31 4.13
N PHE A 290 9.04 8.01 4.86
CA PHE A 290 7.60 7.81 4.86
C PHE A 290 6.91 9.15 4.70
N PHE A 291 5.99 9.24 3.76
CA PHE A 291 5.12 10.38 3.57
C PHE A 291 3.68 9.90 3.48
N LEU A 292 2.77 10.61 4.13
CA LEU A 292 1.34 10.35 4.08
C LEU A 292 0.60 11.68 3.96
N SER A 293 -0.24 11.79 2.94
CA SER A 293 -1.18 12.89 2.73
C SER A 293 -2.59 12.34 2.67
N GLU A 294 -3.50 12.86 3.49
CA GLU A 294 -4.90 12.41 3.59
C GLU A 294 -5.87 13.59 3.41
N PRO A 295 -6.07 14.11 2.19
CA PRO A 295 -7.12 15.09 1.94
C PRO A 295 -8.50 14.44 1.99
N SER A 296 -9.45 15.11 2.64
CA SER A 296 -10.85 14.69 2.63
C SER A 296 -11.82 15.87 2.67
N ILE A 297 -12.97 15.67 2.04
CA ILE A 297 -14.08 16.61 2.01
C ILE A 297 -15.29 15.89 2.60
N GLU A 298 -15.92 16.46 3.61
CA GLU A 298 -17.13 15.95 4.23
C GLU A 298 -18.23 17.00 4.13
N LEU A 299 -19.40 16.56 3.68
CA LEU A 299 -20.62 17.36 3.59
C LEU A 299 -21.70 16.67 4.41
N VAL A 300 -22.36 17.41 5.29
CA VAL A 300 -23.46 16.94 6.13
C VAL A 300 -24.71 17.71 5.72
N LEU A 301 -25.75 16.94 5.42
CA LEU A 301 -27.07 17.43 5.08
C LEU A 301 -28.00 17.18 6.27
N SER A 302 -28.69 18.22 6.69
CA SER A 302 -29.68 18.17 7.76
C SER A 302 -31.01 18.70 7.26
N LYS A 303 -32.08 18.20 7.85
CA LYS A 303 -33.46 18.64 7.59
C LYS A 303 -34.17 18.78 8.93
N GLU A 304 -34.46 20.01 9.31
CA GLU A 304 -35.33 20.33 10.46
C GLU A 304 -36.80 20.20 10.03
N GLU A 305 -37.72 19.98 10.99
CA GLU A 305 -39.12 19.56 10.72
C GLU A 305 -39.86 20.45 9.71
N GLN A 306 -39.56 21.75 9.67
CA GLN A 306 -40.21 22.73 8.79
C GLN A 306 -39.28 23.35 7.73
N ALA A 307 -37.98 23.05 7.77
CA ALA A 307 -36.98 23.62 6.87
C ALA A 307 -36.75 22.76 5.60
N LYS A 308 -36.25 23.40 4.55
CA LYS A 308 -35.71 22.68 3.38
C LYS A 308 -34.40 21.97 3.78
N LEU A 309 -34.10 20.88 3.08
CA LEU A 309 -32.80 20.21 3.19
C LEU A 309 -31.70 21.25 2.90
N HIS A 310 -30.75 21.38 3.81
CA HIS A 310 -29.65 22.32 3.68
C HIS A 310 -28.33 21.65 4.09
N ILE A 311 -27.22 22.23 3.63
CA ILE A 311 -25.89 21.85 4.10
C ILE A 311 -25.75 22.44 5.50
N SER A 312 -25.71 21.58 6.52
CA SER A 312 -25.57 21.99 7.91
C SER A 312 -24.10 22.11 8.29
N THR A 313 -23.26 21.21 7.78
CA THR A 313 -21.81 21.22 8.04
C THR A 313 -21.06 20.82 6.78
N ASP A 314 -19.98 21.53 6.51
CA ASP A 314 -18.99 21.17 5.51
C ASP A 314 -17.59 21.24 6.13
N LYS A 315 -16.72 20.34 5.71
CA LYS A 315 -15.38 20.21 6.28
C LYS A 315 -14.39 19.77 5.22
N LEU A 316 -13.38 20.61 4.98
CA LEU A 316 -12.17 20.28 4.22
C LEU A 316 -11.06 19.98 5.21
N LEU A 317 -10.48 18.79 5.11
CA LEU A 317 -9.32 18.35 5.88
C LEU A 317 -8.18 18.02 4.92
N LEU A 318 -6.96 18.39 5.32
CA LEU A 318 -5.73 17.94 4.70
C LEU A 318 -4.75 17.61 5.81
N ASN A 319 -4.47 16.33 6.04
CA ASN A 319 -3.46 15.91 7.01
C ASN A 319 -2.20 15.47 6.26
N ASN A 320 -1.04 15.98 6.66
CA ASN A 320 0.24 15.56 6.06
C ASN A 320 1.23 15.21 7.15
N ILE A 321 1.98 14.14 6.90
CA ILE A 321 3.12 13.78 7.72
C ILE A 321 4.26 13.25 6.84
N TYR A 322 5.47 13.71 7.16
CA TYR A 322 6.71 13.19 6.61
C TYR A 322 7.59 12.67 7.76
N ILE A 323 8.24 11.53 7.56
CA ILE A 323 9.17 10.92 8.51
C ILE A 323 10.42 10.49 7.74
N TYR A 324 11.59 10.93 8.23
CA TYR A 324 12.89 10.43 7.82
C TYR A 324 13.46 9.52 8.91
N TYR A 325 13.51 8.23 8.64
CA TYR A 325 14.05 7.21 9.55
C TYR A 325 15.57 7.17 9.46
N PHE A 326 16.23 7.42 10.60
CA PHE A 326 17.66 7.13 10.76
C PHE A 326 17.89 5.69 11.24
N VAL A 327 16.92 5.12 11.97
CA VAL A 327 16.81 3.69 12.28
C VAL A 327 15.35 3.25 12.09
N PRO A 328 15.04 1.95 11.86
CA PRO A 328 13.68 1.50 11.53
C PRO A 328 12.58 1.91 12.54
N LEU A 329 12.94 2.10 13.82
CA LEU A 329 12.00 2.44 14.88
C LEU A 329 11.95 3.96 15.17
N ILE A 330 12.96 4.74 14.77
CA ILE A 330 13.11 6.15 15.16
C ILE A 330 13.43 7.02 13.95
N GLY A 331 12.68 8.12 13.79
CA GLY A 331 12.88 9.07 12.71
C GLY A 331 12.61 10.51 13.14
N LEU A 332 13.10 11.46 12.33
CA LEU A 332 12.67 12.85 12.40
C LEU A 332 11.32 12.97 11.70
N TYR A 333 10.34 13.63 12.30
CA TYR A 333 9.04 13.87 11.67
C TYR A 333 8.73 15.35 11.53
N GLY A 334 7.99 15.67 10.46
CA GLY A 334 7.28 16.92 10.29
C GLY A 334 5.82 16.65 9.95
N ARG A 335 4.89 17.43 10.52
CA ARG A 335 3.45 17.36 10.22
C ARG A 335 2.89 18.72 9.84
N PHE A 336 1.89 18.70 8.97
CA PHE A 336 1.12 19.88 8.56
C PHE A 336 -0.32 19.47 8.30
N ASP A 337 -1.20 19.88 9.21
CA ASP A 337 -2.64 19.62 9.13
C ASP A 337 -3.41 20.93 8.91
N VAL A 338 -4.36 20.90 7.98
CA VAL A 338 -5.26 22.00 7.65
C VAL A 338 -6.70 21.53 7.82
N GLU A 339 -7.50 22.32 8.52
CA GLU A 339 -8.94 22.15 8.63
C GLU A 339 -9.65 23.47 8.32
N THR A 340 -10.63 23.42 7.42
CA THR A 340 -11.42 24.60 7.02
C THR A 340 -12.78 24.22 6.43
N LYS A 341 -13.57 25.21 6.01
CA LYS A 341 -14.86 25.07 5.32
C LYS A 341 -14.75 25.47 3.86
N LEU A 342 -15.48 24.80 2.97
CA LEU A 342 -15.63 25.14 1.55
C LEU A 342 -16.74 26.16 1.29
N PHE A 343 -17.78 26.19 2.13
CA PHE A 343 -18.94 27.05 1.97
C PHE A 343 -19.07 28.05 3.13
N PRO A 344 -19.75 29.19 2.92
CA PRO A 344 -20.07 30.09 4.02
C PRO A 344 -20.94 29.38 5.06
N GLY A 345 -20.58 29.50 6.33
CA GLY A 345 -21.37 28.97 7.43
C GLY A 345 -22.63 29.81 7.62
N LYS A 346 -23.80 29.16 7.64
CA LYS A 346 -25.09 29.80 7.88
C LYS A 346 -25.84 29.13 9.00
N ILE A 347 -26.59 29.92 9.75
CA ILE A 347 -27.61 29.46 10.69
C ILE A 347 -28.96 29.83 10.11
N TYR A 348 -29.88 28.87 10.13
CA TYR A 348 -31.25 29.01 9.67
C TYR A 348 -32.19 29.10 10.88
N TYR A 349 -33.31 29.79 10.71
CA TYR A 349 -34.38 29.92 11.69
C TYR A 349 -35.70 29.44 11.07
N ASP A 350 -36.56 28.84 11.88
CA ASP A 350 -37.90 28.38 11.45
C ASP A 350 -38.79 29.51 10.94
N SER A 351 -38.57 30.73 11.44
CA SER A 351 -39.30 31.93 11.03
C SER A 351 -38.38 33.15 10.97
N LYS A 352 -38.81 34.18 10.23
CA LYS A 352 -38.07 35.43 10.12
C LYS A 352 -37.92 36.07 11.49
N GLN A 353 -36.67 36.36 11.84
CA GLN A 353 -36.36 37.05 13.08
C GLN A 353 -36.53 38.56 12.87
N ASP A 354 -37.14 39.22 13.84
CA ASP A 354 -37.36 40.67 13.81
C ASP A 354 -36.03 41.42 13.71
N SER A 355 -35.04 41.00 14.52
CA SER A 355 -33.67 41.50 14.45
C SER A 355 -32.67 40.42 14.86
N ILE A 356 -31.58 40.34 14.11
CA ILE A 356 -30.39 39.53 14.41
C ILE A 356 -29.23 40.51 14.59
N ILE A 357 -28.49 40.38 15.68
CA ILE A 357 -27.41 41.29 16.05
C ILE A 357 -26.08 40.57 15.95
N LYS A 358 -25.16 41.08 15.14
CA LYS A 358 -23.75 40.68 15.17
C LYS A 358 -22.92 41.76 15.85
N ILE A 359 -22.06 41.34 16.74
CA ILE A 359 -21.13 42.18 17.49
C ILE A 359 -19.72 41.76 17.08
N SER A 360 -19.00 42.66 16.41
CA SER A 360 -17.60 42.46 16.03
C SER A 360 -16.66 42.70 17.20
N ASN A 361 -15.40 42.26 17.08
CA ASN A 361 -14.39 42.40 18.12
C ASN A 361 -14.04 43.87 18.47
N ASP A 362 -14.36 44.81 17.59
CA ASP A 362 -14.21 46.26 17.79
C ASP A 362 -15.47 46.93 18.37
N ASP A 363 -16.38 46.13 18.93
CA ASP A 363 -17.69 46.52 19.47
C ASP A 363 -18.65 47.13 18.43
N THR A 364 -18.35 47.03 17.13
CA THR A 364 -19.30 47.45 16.09
C THR A 364 -20.48 46.47 16.02
N ARG A 365 -21.68 47.03 15.85
CA ARG A 365 -22.93 46.26 15.82
C ARG A 365 -23.57 46.33 14.44
N GLU A 366 -23.73 45.17 13.82
CA GLU A 366 -24.53 44.99 12.62
C GLU A 366 -25.90 44.44 13.03
N VAL A 367 -26.97 45.13 12.66
CA VAL A 367 -28.35 44.67 12.92
C VAL A 367 -28.99 44.29 11.60
N ILE A 368 -29.40 43.03 11.50
CA ILE A 368 -30.01 42.43 10.32
C ILE A 368 -31.49 42.21 10.62
N TYR A 369 -32.38 42.81 9.83
CA TYR A 369 -33.82 42.78 10.07
C TYR A 369 -34.53 41.81 9.13
N ASN A 370 -35.57 41.14 9.63
CA ASN A 370 -36.55 40.37 8.86
C ASN A 370 -35.92 39.28 7.97
N LYS A 371 -34.96 38.54 8.54
CA LYS A 371 -34.26 37.44 7.88
C LYS A 371 -34.48 36.13 8.63
N ASP A 372 -34.53 35.05 7.88
CA ASP A 372 -34.64 33.65 8.32
C ASP A 372 -33.29 32.92 8.27
N GLU A 373 -32.22 33.59 7.81
CA GLU A 373 -30.86 33.06 7.83
C GLU A 373 -29.83 34.15 8.20
N VAL A 374 -28.72 33.73 8.81
CA VAL A 374 -27.58 34.58 9.11
C VAL A 374 -26.27 33.88 8.78
N SER A 375 -25.38 34.58 8.06
CA SER A 375 -24.03 34.08 7.78
C SER A 375 -23.15 34.24 9.02
N VAL A 376 -22.60 33.14 9.55
CA VAL A 376 -21.76 33.13 10.77
C VAL A 376 -20.28 32.92 10.48
N SER A 377 -19.92 32.48 9.28
CA SER A 377 -18.52 32.46 8.84
C SER A 377 -18.42 32.57 7.32
N PRO A 378 -17.38 33.22 6.78
CA PRO A 378 -17.11 33.20 5.35
C PRO A 378 -16.54 31.85 4.90
N THR A 379 -16.48 31.65 3.57
CA THR A 379 -15.76 30.51 2.96
C THR A 379 -14.31 30.46 3.42
N PHE A 380 -13.77 29.26 3.61
CA PHE A 380 -12.42 28.99 4.13
C PHE A 380 -12.17 29.44 5.57
N PHE A 381 -13.22 29.79 6.32
CA PHE A 381 -13.12 30.10 7.75
C PHE A 381 -14.17 29.38 8.60
N PRO A 382 -13.83 29.00 9.85
CA PRO A 382 -12.51 29.15 10.48
C PRO A 382 -11.44 28.27 9.82
N LEU A 383 -10.19 28.75 9.85
CA LEU A 383 -9.03 28.02 9.34
C LEU A 383 -8.18 27.58 10.53
N MET A 384 -8.03 26.27 10.70
CA MET A 384 -7.13 25.68 11.69
C MET A 384 -5.90 25.11 11.00
N LEU A 385 -4.72 25.53 11.45
CA LEU A 385 -3.42 25.02 11.02
C LEU A 385 -2.75 24.36 12.22
N LYS A 386 -2.32 23.10 12.07
CA LYS A 386 -1.48 22.41 13.05
C LYS A 386 -0.17 22.03 12.38
N GLU A 387 0.92 22.59 12.88
CA GLU A 387 2.29 22.29 12.47
C GLU A 387 3.01 21.58 13.60
N GLY A 388 3.85 20.61 13.28
CA GLY A 388 4.66 19.92 14.28
C GLY A 388 5.97 19.40 13.72
N LEU A 389 7.04 19.46 14.51
CA LEU A 389 8.37 18.97 14.16
C LEU A 389 9.01 18.30 15.36
N GLY A 390 9.57 17.10 15.19
CA GLY A 390 10.28 16.43 16.26
C GLY A 390 10.71 15.00 15.95
N LEU A 391 10.60 14.13 16.96
CA LEU A 391 10.98 12.72 16.86
C LEU A 391 9.74 11.83 16.80
N ASN A 392 9.78 10.86 15.88
CA ASN A 392 8.82 9.77 15.77
C ASN A 392 9.45 8.49 16.28
N PHE A 393 8.71 7.76 17.11
CA PHE A 393 9.04 6.42 17.59
C PHE A 393 7.92 5.45 17.23
N THR A 394 8.25 4.39 16.50
CA THR A 394 7.29 3.37 16.04
C THR A 394 7.72 2.00 16.58
N PRO A 395 7.44 1.69 17.86
CA PRO A 395 7.89 0.44 18.48
C PRO A 395 7.23 -0.81 17.93
N ILE A 396 6.02 -0.68 17.35
CA ILE A 396 5.25 -1.82 16.82
C ILE A 396 4.75 -1.46 15.43
N ARG A 397 5.16 -2.24 14.44
CA ARG A 397 4.76 -2.09 13.05
C ARG A 397 4.43 -3.46 12.46
N THR A 398 3.21 -3.91 12.71
CA THR A 398 2.68 -5.19 12.22
C THR A 398 1.34 -4.98 11.54
N ASN A 399 0.87 -5.97 10.79
CA ASN A 399 -0.39 -5.88 10.06
C ASN A 399 -1.62 -5.85 11.00
N LYS A 400 -1.48 -6.41 12.22
CA LYS A 400 -2.56 -6.45 13.22
C LYS A 400 -2.50 -5.28 14.20
N LEU A 401 -1.31 -4.72 14.42
CA LEU A 401 -1.08 -3.63 15.34
C LEU A 401 0.02 -2.72 14.80
N ASN A 402 -0.31 -1.45 14.62
CA ASN A 402 0.63 -0.40 14.33
C ASN A 402 0.51 0.66 15.43
N PHE A 403 1.62 0.97 16.08
CA PHE A 403 1.67 1.97 17.15
C PHE A 403 2.83 2.93 16.91
N SER A 404 2.54 4.23 16.96
CA SER A 404 3.53 5.28 16.87
C SER A 404 3.27 6.38 17.90
N ILE A 405 4.36 6.89 18.46
CA ILE A 405 4.40 8.06 19.34
C ILE A 405 5.28 9.11 18.68
N ARG A 406 4.90 10.37 18.78
CA ARG A 406 5.65 11.51 18.29
C ARG A 406 5.70 12.57 19.37
N ALA A 407 6.87 13.20 19.51
CA ALA A 407 7.07 14.27 20.46
C ALA A 407 7.95 15.35 19.83
N GLY A 408 7.62 16.62 20.07
CA GLY A 408 8.33 17.72 19.42
C GLY A 408 7.81 19.09 19.78
N LEU A 409 8.07 20.04 18.89
CA LEU A 409 7.52 21.39 18.95
C LEU A 409 6.28 21.44 18.06
N GLY A 410 5.21 22.07 18.55
CA GLY A 410 3.98 22.26 17.81
C GLY A 410 3.54 23.72 17.76
N LEU A 411 2.87 24.09 16.67
CA LEU A 411 2.23 25.39 16.47
C LEU A 411 0.80 25.16 15.98
N TRP A 412 -0.19 25.59 16.77
CA TRP A 412 -1.60 25.53 16.42
C TRP A 412 -2.14 26.95 16.24
N GLN A 413 -2.68 27.22 15.07
CA GLN A 413 -3.21 28.52 14.67
C GLN A 413 -4.70 28.35 14.33
N TYR A 414 -5.56 29.07 15.04
CA TYR A 414 -6.98 29.16 14.75
C TYR A 414 -7.27 30.55 14.21
N ILE A 415 -7.28 30.68 12.89
CA ILE A 415 -7.54 31.93 12.20
C ILE A 415 -9.04 32.04 12.01
N ARG A 416 -9.61 33.06 12.66
CA ARG A 416 -11.05 33.34 12.72
C ARG A 416 -11.24 34.77 12.27
N LYS A 417 -11.57 34.95 10.99
CA LYS A 417 -11.88 36.24 10.39
C LYS A 417 -13.37 36.26 10.07
N ASP A 418 -14.11 37.24 10.61
CA ASP A 418 -15.56 37.35 10.42
C ASP A 418 -16.30 36.07 10.84
N VAL A 419 -15.80 35.39 11.88
CA VAL A 419 -16.40 34.16 12.43
C VAL A 419 -17.14 34.52 13.72
N PHE A 420 -18.43 34.22 13.76
CA PHE A 420 -19.30 34.56 14.87
C PHE A 420 -19.86 33.32 15.57
N GLU A 421 -19.88 33.34 16.90
CA GLU A 421 -20.55 32.33 17.73
C GLU A 421 -21.87 32.87 18.26
N ARG A 422 -22.86 31.99 18.40
CA ARG A 422 -24.14 32.34 19.04
C ARG A 422 -23.89 32.62 20.52
N SER A 423 -24.44 33.72 21.03
CA SER A 423 -24.38 34.06 22.45
C SER A 423 -25.20 33.07 23.27
N SER A 424 -24.70 32.64 24.42
CA SER A 424 -25.44 31.78 25.35
C SER A 424 -26.69 32.44 25.95
N GLU A 425 -26.77 33.77 25.89
CA GLU A 425 -27.87 34.56 26.47
C GLU A 425 -29.02 34.78 25.48
N SER A 426 -28.80 34.62 24.17
CA SER A 426 -29.81 34.92 23.15
C SER A 426 -29.51 34.22 21.82
N ASP A 427 -30.53 33.60 21.24
CA ASP A 427 -30.45 32.91 19.94
C ASP A 427 -30.28 33.84 18.72
N VAL A 428 -30.44 35.15 18.91
CA VAL A 428 -30.35 36.16 17.85
C VAL A 428 -29.12 37.08 17.98
N ILE A 429 -28.29 36.86 19.00
CA ILE A 429 -27.06 37.64 19.22
C ILE A 429 -25.85 36.78 18.89
N PHE A 430 -24.97 37.32 18.05
CA PHE A 430 -23.75 36.69 17.58
C PHE A 430 -22.54 37.54 17.94
N LYS A 431 -21.51 36.92 18.51
CA LYS A 431 -20.26 37.60 18.89
C LYS A 431 -19.11 37.05 18.07
N GLU A 432 -18.29 37.95 17.53
CA GLU A 432 -17.10 37.55 16.78
C GLU A 432 -16.10 36.86 17.71
N ILE A 433 -15.47 35.80 17.20
CA ILE A 433 -14.48 35.02 17.95
C ILE A 433 -13.08 35.45 17.51
N ASN A 434 -12.23 35.79 18.47
CA ASN A 434 -10.84 36.12 18.19
C ASN A 434 -10.02 34.93 17.67
N SER A 435 -9.05 35.23 16.82
CA SER A 435 -8.04 34.26 16.38
C SER A 435 -7.13 33.88 17.55
N SER A 436 -6.65 32.63 17.58
CA SER A 436 -5.74 32.16 18.63
C SER A 436 -4.51 31.48 18.04
N TYR A 437 -3.36 31.71 18.68
CA TYR A 437 -2.07 31.16 18.28
C TYR A 437 -1.40 30.55 19.50
N ILE A 438 -1.11 29.25 19.41
CA ILE A 438 -0.57 28.46 20.52
C ILE A 438 0.65 27.74 20.02
N LYS A 439 1.78 27.92 20.69
CA LYS A 439 3.04 27.22 20.42
C LYS A 439 3.51 26.53 21.68
N GLY A 440 4.08 25.34 21.55
CA GLY A 440 4.36 24.52 22.71
C GLY A 440 5.03 23.20 22.41
N LEU A 441 5.17 22.39 23.46
CA LEU A 441 5.55 20.98 23.30
C LEU A 441 4.35 20.19 22.82
N GLU A 442 4.56 19.41 21.78
CA GLU A 442 3.56 18.54 21.20
C GLU A 442 3.86 17.08 21.52
N VAL A 443 2.82 16.33 21.89
CA VAL A 443 2.86 14.87 21.95
C VAL A 443 1.67 14.34 21.16
N SER A 444 1.93 13.48 20.17
CA SER A 444 0.88 12.75 19.45
C SER A 444 1.14 11.25 19.49
N SER A 445 0.08 10.46 19.64
CA SER A 445 0.16 9.01 19.57
C SER A 445 -0.96 8.46 18.71
N SER A 446 -0.66 7.41 17.96
CA SER A 446 -1.65 6.72 17.14
C SER A 446 -1.44 5.21 17.21
N ALA A 447 -2.53 4.49 17.49
CA ALA A 447 -2.61 3.05 17.45
C ALA A 447 -3.68 2.62 16.45
N ASN A 448 -3.35 1.69 15.56
CA ASN A 448 -4.29 1.01 14.69
C ASN A 448 -4.22 -0.49 14.99
N PHE A 449 -5.35 -1.07 15.35
CA PHE A 449 -5.49 -2.46 15.74
C PHE A 449 -6.56 -3.16 14.91
N GLN A 450 -6.20 -4.30 14.32
CA GLN A 450 -7.09 -5.14 13.51
C GLN A 450 -7.05 -6.58 14.05
N PRO A 451 -7.80 -6.87 15.13
CA PRO A 451 -7.77 -8.19 15.77
C PRO A 451 -8.37 -9.28 14.89
N ILE A 452 -9.38 -8.92 14.10
CA ILE A 452 -10.08 -9.78 13.13
C ILE A 452 -10.29 -8.99 11.85
N HIS A 453 -10.40 -9.69 10.71
CA HIS A 453 -10.49 -9.06 9.38
C HIS A 453 -11.63 -8.04 9.22
N LYS A 454 -12.73 -8.19 9.96
CA LYS A 454 -13.91 -7.31 9.90
C LYS A 454 -13.87 -6.12 10.87
N LEU A 455 -12.90 -6.04 11.78
CA LEU A 455 -12.86 -5.02 12.83
C LEU A 455 -11.57 -4.21 12.75
N LEU A 456 -11.70 -2.90 12.53
CA LEU A 456 -10.61 -1.94 12.62
C LEU A 456 -10.85 -1.02 13.81
N TRP A 457 -9.87 -0.94 14.71
CA TRP A 457 -9.89 -0.03 15.85
C TRP A 457 -8.72 0.95 15.76
N THR A 458 -9.03 2.25 15.72
CA THR A 458 -8.05 3.33 15.70
C THR A 458 -8.18 4.19 16.94
N LEU A 459 -7.06 4.41 17.63
CA LEU A 459 -6.94 5.38 18.72
C LEU A 459 -5.92 6.44 18.32
N ARG A 460 -6.28 7.71 18.47
CA ARG A 460 -5.39 8.86 18.29
C ARG A 460 -5.50 9.76 19.51
N VAL A 461 -4.36 10.22 20.01
CA VAL A 461 -4.27 11.22 21.08
C VAL A 461 -3.31 12.30 20.62
N ASP A 462 -3.75 13.55 20.62
CA ASP A 462 -2.97 14.73 20.28
C ASP A 462 -3.00 15.70 21.48
N MET A 463 -1.84 16.13 21.93
CA MET A 463 -1.67 17.05 23.06
C MET A 463 -0.70 18.17 22.71
N LEU A 464 -1.04 19.40 23.08
CA LEU A 464 -0.16 20.56 22.95
C LEU A 464 -0.07 21.30 24.29
N PHE A 465 1.13 21.35 24.85
CA PHE A 465 1.47 22.04 26.10
C PHE A 465 2.10 23.40 25.79
N PRO A 466 1.38 24.52 26.02
CA PRO A 466 1.87 25.86 25.69
C PRO A 466 3.14 26.22 26.44
N TYR A 467 4.04 26.99 25.82
CA TYR A 467 5.20 27.54 26.53
C TYR A 467 4.85 28.65 27.49
N THR A 468 3.75 29.36 27.24
CA THR A 468 3.28 30.44 28.10
C THR A 468 2.29 29.85 29.10
N GLY A 469 2.59 29.98 30.40
CA GLY A 469 1.82 29.35 31.48
C GLY A 469 0.44 29.96 31.73
N ASP A 470 0.06 30.98 30.97
CA ASP A 470 -1.26 31.61 30.95
C ASP A 470 -2.28 30.86 30.09
N LYS A 471 -1.84 29.88 29.27
CA LYS A 471 -2.70 29.10 28.39
C LYS A 471 -2.83 27.66 28.89
N GLU A 472 -4.06 27.17 28.97
CA GLU A 472 -4.31 25.76 29.24
C GLU A 472 -3.84 24.88 28.07
N PRO A 473 -3.47 23.61 28.32
CA PRO A 473 -3.09 22.71 27.24
C PRO A 473 -4.28 22.28 26.38
N ASN A 474 -4.01 22.02 25.10
CA ASN A 474 -5.01 21.44 24.20
C ASN A 474 -4.90 19.92 24.22
N TYR A 475 -6.06 19.26 24.24
CA TYR A 475 -6.17 17.80 24.22
C TYR A 475 -7.21 17.38 23.18
N GLU A 476 -6.87 16.40 22.35
CA GLU A 476 -7.80 15.73 21.46
C GLU A 476 -7.57 14.23 21.54
N LEU A 477 -8.56 13.49 22.03
CA LEU A 477 -8.58 12.04 22.00
C LEU A 477 -9.68 11.60 21.04
N LYS A 478 -9.31 10.77 20.06
CA LYS A 478 -10.21 10.23 19.04
C LYS A 478 -10.09 8.71 19.02
N ASN A 479 -11.19 8.04 19.29
CA ASN A 479 -11.31 6.59 19.23
C ASN A 479 -12.33 6.24 18.13
N VAL A 480 -11.95 5.41 17.17
CA VAL A 480 -12.79 4.98 16.05
C VAL A 480 -12.81 3.46 15.99
N ILE A 481 -13.99 2.87 16.03
CA ILE A 481 -14.20 1.44 15.87
C ILE A 481 -15.04 1.26 14.60
N ASN A 482 -14.49 0.60 13.59
CA ASN A 482 -15.18 0.28 12.35
C ASN A 482 -15.39 -1.23 12.24
N TYR A 483 -16.64 -1.66 12.12
CA TYR A 483 -17.03 -3.04 11.90
C TYR A 483 -17.63 -3.20 10.50
N ARG A 484 -16.97 -3.98 9.64
CA ARG A 484 -17.42 -4.27 8.28
C ARG A 484 -18.53 -5.32 8.29
N LEU A 485 -19.73 -4.93 7.89
CA LEU A 485 -20.89 -5.80 7.77
C LEU A 485 -20.86 -6.55 6.42
N LEU A 486 -20.67 -5.80 5.34
CA LEU A 486 -20.54 -6.27 3.95
C LEU A 486 -19.37 -5.52 3.27
N LYS A 487 -19.01 -5.90 2.03
CA LYS A 487 -17.92 -5.23 1.27
C LYS A 487 -18.09 -3.71 1.20
N PHE A 488 -19.31 -3.24 0.96
CA PHE A 488 -19.65 -1.82 0.82
C PHE A 488 -20.35 -1.22 2.05
N LEU A 489 -20.62 -2.00 3.11
CA LEU A 489 -21.42 -1.55 4.26
C LEU A 489 -20.66 -1.77 5.57
N SER A 490 -20.53 -0.72 6.38
CA SER A 490 -19.87 -0.77 7.69
C SER A 490 -20.64 -0.01 8.75
N LEU A 491 -20.50 -0.45 10.00
CA LEU A 491 -20.93 0.27 11.19
C LEU A 491 -19.68 0.90 11.83
N GLU A 492 -19.65 2.22 11.92
CA GLU A 492 -18.56 2.95 12.59
C GLU A 492 -19.08 3.60 13.86
N TYR A 493 -18.34 3.47 14.95
CA TYR A 493 -18.49 4.26 16.16
C TYR A 493 -17.27 5.15 16.34
N ARG A 494 -17.47 6.44 16.64
CA ARG A 494 -16.40 7.38 16.96
C ARG A 494 -16.73 8.12 18.23
N PHE A 495 -15.77 8.11 19.12
CA PHE A 495 -15.74 8.89 20.33
C PHE A 495 -14.65 9.95 20.19
N ILE A 496 -14.99 11.21 20.42
CA ILE A 496 -14.07 12.33 20.47
C ILE A 496 -14.19 12.99 21.84
N TYR A 497 -13.05 13.23 22.49
CA TYR A 497 -12.93 14.08 23.66
C TYR A 497 -11.97 15.22 23.32
N LYS A 498 -12.41 16.46 23.50
CA LYS A 498 -11.63 17.65 23.15
C LYS A 498 -11.64 18.69 24.27
N LYS A 499 -10.48 19.32 24.47
CA LYS A 499 -10.31 20.51 25.31
C LYS A 499 -9.40 21.47 24.56
N GLU A 500 -9.89 22.69 24.38
CA GLU A 500 -9.15 23.79 23.76
C GLU A 500 -8.90 24.89 24.79
N ALA A 501 -7.74 25.52 24.72
CA ALA A 501 -7.34 26.64 25.58
C ALA A 501 -8.29 27.84 25.49
N THR A 502 -9.02 27.97 24.36
CA THR A 502 -10.00 29.05 24.15
C THR A 502 -11.38 28.74 24.72
N ARG A 503 -11.60 27.58 25.35
CA ARG A 503 -12.88 27.18 25.93
C ARG A 503 -12.71 26.74 27.38
N ASP A 504 -13.65 27.12 28.23
CA ASP A 504 -13.57 26.88 29.68
C ASP A 504 -13.73 25.41 30.07
N TYR A 505 -14.34 24.58 29.21
CA TYR A 505 -14.60 23.17 29.51
C TYR A 505 -14.24 22.25 28.33
N ALA A 506 -14.05 20.97 28.66
CA ALA A 506 -13.87 19.90 27.67
C ALA A 506 -15.22 19.37 27.22
N TRP A 507 -15.35 19.01 25.95
CA TRP A 507 -16.58 18.44 25.39
C TRP A 507 -16.32 17.07 24.79
N ILE A 508 -17.41 16.33 24.63
CA ILE A 508 -17.46 14.96 24.14
C ILE A 508 -18.38 14.94 22.92
N GLU A 509 -17.98 14.20 21.89
CA GLU A 509 -18.79 13.93 20.70
C GLU A 509 -18.85 12.41 20.50
N ASN A 510 -20.06 11.85 20.55
CA ASN A 510 -20.34 10.46 20.22
C ASN A 510 -21.00 10.40 18.86
N ASN A 511 -20.53 9.50 18.00
CA ASN A 511 -21.06 9.38 16.66
C ASN A 511 -21.16 7.92 16.26
N ILE A 512 -22.31 7.54 15.71
CA ILE A 512 -22.56 6.23 15.11
C ILE A 512 -22.90 6.45 13.65
N TRP A 513 -22.14 5.84 12.73
CA TRP A 513 -22.44 5.85 11.29
C TRP A 513 -22.81 4.46 10.82
N LEU A 514 -23.92 4.37 10.08
CA LEU A 514 -24.10 3.31 9.11
C LEU A 514 -23.58 3.81 7.76
N ARG A 515 -22.43 3.28 7.32
CA ARG A 515 -21.67 3.82 6.18
C ARG A 515 -21.66 2.88 5.00
N LEU A 516 -22.13 3.40 3.87
CA LEU A 516 -21.89 2.87 2.54
C LEU A 516 -20.57 3.42 2.00
N SER A 517 -19.73 2.55 1.43
CA SER A 517 -18.41 2.90 0.92
C SER A 517 -18.19 2.33 -0.47
N TYR A 518 -17.68 3.17 -1.36
CA TYR A 518 -17.19 2.79 -2.67
C TYR A 518 -15.73 3.21 -2.78
N THR A 519 -14.84 2.24 -3.02
CA THR A 519 -13.40 2.44 -3.19
C THR A 519 -13.06 2.41 -4.68
N PHE A 520 -12.26 3.36 -5.15
CA PHE A 520 -11.87 3.49 -6.56
C PHE A 520 -10.58 2.75 -6.86
#